data_AF-A0A9E1EK69-F1
#
_entry.id   AF-A0A9E1EK69-F1
#
_cell.length_a   1.000
_cell.length_b   1.000
_cell.length_c   1.000
_cell.angle_alpha   90.00
_cell.angle_beta   90.00
_cell.angle_gamma   90.00
#
_symmetry.space_group_name_H-M   'P 1'
#
loop_
_entity.id
_entity.type
_entity.pdbx_description
1 polymer ?
#
loop_
_entity_poly.entity_id
_entity_poly.type
_entity_poly.pdbx_seq_one_letter_code
_entity_poly.pdbx_strand_id
1 'polypeptide(L)'
;MKRFLSLFLVLIIALCSALALSGCAKNANTAFDIVYITDGGSINDKAQNQNAWNGVKNYCQENNLNCRCRYYQPGTDDDGNISVETIDKYISLAVDNGAQYIVMQGDKLAVALNECAEKYSDVNFLLVDAYPHSEGSDQVNKFDNVMTVSFDTNQAGFLAGYASVALGMNKLGYFGSVSDKISHAYGKGFVNGAAYAADEIAKPIYMDYAEYDAQNLNYDYSFTVRPVYQKIEESKEETFKVTVENGTGSGVYTDGQNVTVVADPAPSGKVFDHWEKKSNTNGVKDKKVNINSDKKDTINLLVGDCDCTLTAVYRDADIVSVNVKGGSTYNVEKNSSTEISAPAAEKGMVFERWESDVQDVLEDVNSSVTKINVAEQSEINLTPVYVKSDSPTFNVTVENGSGSGSYRAGDKVNLVADAPSDGYMFYKWENIDNQGRSTGIVMENEYAYRTSFEMTDRYSSIIEAMYDDGTQVVFGGGNSQSASIFTATQKISHQVYGFGCGIDQNDMGNCLASVVLDYSTAVNNALKSYKGGTDYLADCSNDCLYVTNISNKATYTDDKGNTLDDKNYNEGYANVYTSLKNGSINAGKTQNSKCLTVKYWTK
;
A
#
# COMPACT_ATOMS: atom_id res chain seq x y z
N MET A 1 -27.35 44.61 -4.86
CA MET A 1 -26.16 44.18 -4.09
C MET A 1 -25.23 43.24 -4.87
N LYS A 2 -25.71 42.18 -5.53
CA LYS A 2 -24.83 41.23 -6.27
C LYS A 2 -24.01 41.85 -7.43
N ARG A 3 -24.55 42.84 -8.15
CA ARG A 3 -23.82 43.53 -9.24
C ARG A 3 -22.77 44.54 -8.76
N PHE A 4 -22.97 45.16 -7.60
CA PHE A 4 -21.98 46.07 -6.98
C PHE A 4 -20.83 45.30 -6.32
N LEU A 5 -21.11 44.11 -5.75
CA LEU A 5 -20.08 43.25 -5.17
C LEU A 5 -19.13 42.67 -6.23
N SER A 6 -19.66 42.33 -7.42
CA SER A 6 -18.86 41.82 -8.54
C SER A 6 -17.92 42.88 -9.13
N LEU A 7 -18.38 44.14 -9.21
CA LEU A 7 -17.55 45.26 -9.68
C LEU A 7 -16.46 45.64 -8.68
N PHE A 8 -16.72 45.51 -7.38
CA PHE A 8 -15.73 45.75 -6.34
C PHE A 8 -14.65 44.65 -6.29
N LEU A 9 -15.04 43.39 -6.52
CA LEU A 9 -14.11 42.25 -6.59
C LEU A 9 -13.21 42.32 -7.84
N VAL A 10 -13.76 42.71 -9.00
CA VAL A 10 -12.96 42.93 -10.22
C VAL A 10 -12.02 44.12 -10.08
N LEU A 11 -12.44 45.19 -9.38
CA LEU A 11 -11.53 46.32 -9.10
C LEU A 11 -10.39 45.93 -8.15
N ILE A 12 -10.62 45.07 -7.16
CA ILE A 12 -9.57 44.57 -6.25
C ILE A 12 -8.61 43.64 -7.00
N ILE A 13 -9.11 42.75 -7.86
CA ILE A 13 -8.26 41.88 -8.68
C ILE A 13 -7.46 42.70 -9.71
N ALA A 14 -8.06 43.76 -10.29
CA ALA A 14 -7.38 44.69 -11.18
C ALA A 14 -6.34 45.57 -10.45
N LEU A 15 -6.58 45.95 -9.19
CA LEU A 15 -5.62 46.72 -8.38
C LEU A 15 -4.49 45.82 -7.85
N CYS A 16 -4.76 44.55 -7.57
CA CYS A 16 -3.73 43.55 -7.27
C CYS A 16 -2.88 43.20 -8.50
N SER A 17 -3.44 43.25 -9.71
CA SER A 17 -2.67 43.05 -10.95
C SER A 17 -1.96 44.32 -11.44
N ALA A 18 -2.42 45.52 -11.07
CA ALA A 18 -1.71 46.78 -11.34
C ALA A 18 -0.59 47.09 -10.34
N LEU A 19 -0.60 46.51 -9.14
CA LEU A 19 0.54 46.50 -8.21
C LEU A 19 1.55 45.37 -8.52
N ALA A 20 1.22 44.46 -9.44
CA ALA A 20 2.14 43.44 -9.94
C ALA A 20 2.97 43.89 -11.16
N LEU A 21 2.73 45.09 -11.71
CA LEU A 21 3.49 45.65 -12.85
C LEU A 21 3.75 47.15 -12.68
N SER A 22 4.52 47.51 -11.65
CA SER A 22 5.20 48.82 -11.55
C SER A 22 6.41 48.67 -10.61
N GLY A 23 7.34 47.83 -11.02
CA GLY A 23 8.59 47.57 -10.34
C GLY A 23 9.71 47.30 -11.33
N CYS A 24 9.87 48.16 -12.34
CA CYS A 24 11.15 48.29 -13.06
C CYS A 24 12.18 48.95 -12.12
N ALA A 25 12.57 48.20 -11.09
CA ALA A 25 13.90 48.27 -10.52
C ALA A 25 14.57 46.97 -10.96
N LYS A 26 15.78 47.07 -11.51
CA LYS A 26 16.72 45.94 -11.49
C LYS A 26 16.95 45.60 -10.02
N ASN A 27 16.06 44.80 -9.42
CA ASN A 27 16.32 44.17 -8.15
C ASN A 27 17.54 43.30 -8.41
N ALA A 28 18.61 43.52 -7.64
CA ALA A 28 19.74 42.62 -7.60
C ALA A 28 19.20 41.20 -7.53
N ASN A 29 19.41 40.42 -8.59
CA ASN A 29 18.87 39.08 -8.70
C ASN A 29 19.34 38.35 -7.45
N THR A 30 18.39 37.94 -6.61
CA THR A 30 18.73 37.27 -5.37
C THR A 30 19.08 35.84 -5.76
N ALA A 31 20.33 35.61 -6.17
CA ALA A 31 20.83 34.33 -6.66
C ALA A 31 20.92 33.28 -5.54
N PHE A 32 20.24 32.13 -5.67
CA PHE A 32 20.33 31.05 -4.68
C PHE A 32 21.52 30.17 -5.02
N ASP A 33 22.43 29.92 -4.08
CA ASP A 33 23.60 29.09 -4.33
C ASP A 33 23.24 27.60 -4.39
N ILE A 34 22.22 27.19 -3.63
CA ILE A 34 21.76 25.80 -3.54
C ILE A 34 20.25 25.72 -3.68
N VAL A 35 19.78 24.84 -4.55
CA VAL A 35 18.35 24.54 -4.71
C VAL A 35 18.08 23.06 -4.42
N TYR A 36 17.16 22.77 -3.52
CA TYR A 36 16.63 21.42 -3.31
C TYR A 36 15.36 21.23 -4.16
N ILE A 37 15.28 20.16 -4.96
CA ILE A 37 14.09 19.83 -5.74
C ILE A 37 13.50 18.54 -5.17
N THR A 38 12.25 18.59 -4.71
CA THR A 38 11.54 17.41 -4.17
C THR A 38 10.94 16.56 -5.28
N ASP A 39 10.56 15.33 -4.94
CA ASP A 39 9.78 14.41 -5.77
C ASP A 39 8.27 14.74 -5.76
N GLY A 40 7.91 15.99 -5.48
CA GLY A 40 6.54 16.45 -5.29
C GLY A 40 6.07 16.37 -3.84
N GLY A 41 6.80 15.63 -3.00
CA GLY A 41 6.59 15.58 -1.56
C GLY A 41 6.83 16.92 -0.86
N SER A 42 6.21 17.07 0.31
CA SER A 42 6.33 18.24 1.17
C SER A 42 7.63 18.22 1.96
N ILE A 43 8.30 19.37 2.11
CA ILE A 43 9.46 19.52 3.02
C ILE A 43 9.09 19.48 4.53
N ASN A 44 7.82 19.26 4.85
CA ASN A 44 7.30 19.07 6.21
C ASN A 44 6.68 17.67 6.40
N ASP A 45 7.16 16.68 5.63
CA ASP A 45 6.67 15.30 5.63
C ASP A 45 7.08 14.49 6.87
N LYS A 46 7.92 15.04 7.75
CA LYS A 46 8.57 14.34 8.88
C LYS A 46 9.38 13.11 8.44
N ALA A 47 9.79 13.08 7.18
CA ALA A 47 10.41 11.95 6.54
C ALA A 47 11.63 12.40 5.72
N GLN A 48 11.84 11.78 4.56
CA GLN A 48 13.01 11.98 3.72
C GLN A 48 13.18 13.43 3.25
N ASN A 49 12.12 14.06 2.70
CA ASN A 49 12.25 15.39 2.10
C ASN A 49 12.57 16.44 3.15
N GLN A 50 11.94 16.38 4.33
CA GLN A 50 12.26 17.27 5.43
C GLN A 50 13.71 17.10 5.88
N ASN A 51 14.21 15.86 5.99
CA ASN A 51 15.57 15.60 6.45
C ASN A 51 16.63 16.05 5.42
N ALA A 52 16.45 15.77 4.13
CA ALA A 52 17.36 16.26 3.08
C ALA A 52 17.37 17.80 3.02
N TRP A 53 16.21 18.45 3.09
CA TRP A 53 16.11 19.90 3.16
C TRP A 53 16.80 20.48 4.41
N ASN A 54 16.67 19.83 5.57
CA ASN A 54 17.40 20.22 6.77
C ASN A 54 18.92 20.14 6.55
N GLY A 55 19.42 19.13 5.83
CA GLY A 55 20.84 19.03 5.47
C GLY A 55 21.33 20.22 4.64
N VAL A 56 20.56 20.63 3.63
CA VAL A 56 20.85 21.84 2.83
C VAL A 56 20.85 23.10 3.69
N LYS A 57 19.85 23.28 4.56
CA LYS A 57 19.79 24.43 5.48
C LYS A 57 20.98 24.45 6.44
N ASN A 58 21.30 23.31 7.04
CA ASN A 58 22.41 23.17 7.97
C ASN A 58 23.73 23.54 7.29
N TYR A 59 23.94 23.08 6.05
CA TYR A 59 25.11 23.47 5.26
C TYR A 59 25.18 24.99 5.09
N CYS A 60 24.09 25.66 4.68
CA CYS A 60 24.13 27.12 4.50
C CYS A 60 24.20 27.94 5.79
N GLN A 61 23.78 27.38 6.94
CA GLN A 61 23.83 28.05 8.23
C GLN A 61 25.20 27.92 8.93
N GLU A 62 26.09 27.05 8.45
CA GLU A 62 27.41 26.90 9.04
C GLU A 62 28.28 28.15 8.86
N ASN A 63 29.05 28.45 9.91
CA ASN A 63 29.85 29.65 10.01
C ASN A 63 30.80 29.77 8.80
N ASN A 64 30.67 30.90 8.07
CA ASN A 64 31.44 31.33 6.89
C ASN A 64 30.90 30.99 5.49
N LEU A 65 29.80 30.25 5.36
CA LEU A 65 29.29 29.91 4.02
C LEU A 65 28.42 31.00 3.39
N ASN A 66 27.64 31.76 4.19
CA ASN A 66 26.73 32.83 3.71
C ASN A 66 25.91 32.45 2.46
N CYS A 67 25.69 31.14 2.23
CA CYS A 67 25.00 30.67 1.04
C CYS A 67 23.49 30.75 1.23
N ARG A 68 22.80 30.97 0.13
CA ARG A 68 21.35 31.17 0.11
C ARG A 68 20.73 29.93 -0.51
N CYS A 69 19.94 29.21 0.28
CA CYS A 69 19.25 28.03 -0.19
C CYS A 69 17.76 28.29 -0.48
N ARG A 70 17.20 27.49 -1.38
CA ARG A 70 15.77 27.45 -1.73
C ARG A 70 15.36 26.00 -1.96
N TYR A 71 14.07 25.69 -1.81
CA TYR A 71 13.51 24.44 -2.30
C TYR A 71 12.43 24.70 -3.36
N TYR A 72 12.25 23.76 -4.27
CA TYR A 72 11.14 23.68 -5.21
C TYR A 72 10.40 22.36 -5.03
N GLN A 73 9.07 22.44 -5.08
CA GLN A 73 8.18 21.29 -5.00
C GLN A 73 7.40 21.19 -6.32
N PRO A 74 7.82 20.33 -7.25
CA PRO A 74 7.10 20.09 -8.50
C PRO A 74 5.68 19.58 -8.25
N GLY A 75 4.74 19.92 -9.13
CA GLY A 75 3.42 19.29 -9.13
C GLY A 75 3.48 17.87 -9.68
N THR A 76 2.67 16.98 -9.14
CA THR A 76 2.47 15.61 -9.62
C THR A 76 1.17 15.48 -10.39
N ASP A 77 1.04 14.43 -11.20
CA ASP A 77 -0.28 13.98 -11.70
C ASP A 77 -1.09 13.25 -10.61
N ASP A 78 -2.28 12.75 -10.98
CA ASP A 78 -3.20 12.05 -10.07
C ASP A 78 -2.59 10.76 -9.50
N ASP A 79 -1.61 10.18 -10.20
CA ASP A 79 -0.87 8.98 -9.79
C ASP A 79 0.40 9.31 -8.99
N GLY A 80 0.67 10.59 -8.71
CA GLY A 80 1.85 11.02 -7.96
C GLY A 80 3.16 10.95 -8.75
N ASN A 81 3.11 10.94 -10.08
CA ASN A 81 4.27 10.93 -10.95
C ASN A 81 4.69 12.33 -11.39
N ILE A 82 5.98 12.48 -11.74
CA ILE A 82 6.55 13.73 -12.26
C ILE A 82 7.27 13.43 -13.56
N SER A 83 6.92 14.17 -14.61
CA SER A 83 7.58 14.04 -15.91
C SER A 83 9.01 14.62 -15.91
N VAL A 84 9.88 14.08 -16.76
CA VAL A 84 11.21 14.63 -17.03
C VAL A 84 11.12 16.09 -17.49
N GLU A 85 10.13 16.45 -18.31
CA GLU A 85 9.91 17.83 -18.77
C GLU A 85 9.62 18.78 -17.60
N THR A 86 8.83 18.34 -16.62
CA THR A 86 8.55 19.13 -15.41
C THR A 86 9.84 19.36 -14.62
N ILE A 87 10.65 18.32 -14.41
CA ILE A 87 11.92 18.44 -13.69
C ILE A 87 12.91 19.34 -14.43
N ASP A 88 13.05 19.20 -15.75
CA ASP A 88 13.89 20.05 -16.60
C ASP A 88 13.57 21.55 -16.42
N LYS A 89 12.27 21.89 -16.35
CA LYS A 89 11.83 23.28 -16.08
C LYS A 89 12.29 23.79 -14.71
N TYR A 90 12.22 22.95 -13.67
CA TYR A 90 12.68 23.33 -12.33
C TYR A 90 14.21 23.42 -12.23
N ILE A 91 14.95 22.55 -12.94
CA ILE A 91 16.41 22.65 -13.07
C ILE A 91 16.78 23.96 -13.79
N SER A 92 16.13 24.25 -14.93
CA SER A 92 16.33 25.51 -15.65
C SER A 92 16.07 26.72 -14.75
N LEU A 93 14.97 26.70 -14.00
CA LEU A 93 14.63 27.77 -13.06
C LEU A 93 15.67 27.92 -11.94
N ALA A 94 16.25 26.81 -11.45
CA ALA A 94 17.33 26.85 -10.47
C ALA A 94 18.58 27.51 -11.05
N VAL A 95 18.99 27.10 -12.25
CA VAL A 95 20.15 27.64 -12.98
C VAL A 95 19.95 29.13 -13.31
N ASP A 96 18.79 29.53 -13.81
CA ASP A 96 18.44 30.93 -14.10
C ASP A 96 18.47 31.81 -12.84
N ASN A 97 18.17 31.21 -11.68
CA ASN A 97 18.27 31.85 -10.37
C ASN A 97 19.65 31.69 -9.72
N GLY A 98 20.67 31.26 -10.47
CA GLY A 98 22.07 31.26 -10.07
C GLY A 98 22.50 30.09 -9.18
N ALA A 99 21.77 28.97 -9.19
CA ALA A 99 22.16 27.75 -8.47
C ALA A 99 23.56 27.28 -8.90
N GLN A 100 24.43 27.06 -7.91
CA GLN A 100 25.70 26.36 -8.08
C GLN A 100 25.54 24.87 -7.79
N TYR A 101 24.61 24.52 -6.88
CA TYR A 101 24.25 23.16 -6.53
C TYR A 101 22.75 22.93 -6.65
N ILE A 102 22.36 21.79 -7.19
CA ILE A 102 21.00 21.28 -7.18
C ILE A 102 21.01 19.94 -6.43
N VAL A 103 20.27 19.87 -5.34
CA VAL A 103 20.11 18.65 -4.53
C VAL A 103 18.79 18.00 -4.90
N MET A 104 18.81 16.69 -5.15
CA MET A 104 17.66 15.88 -5.52
C MET A 104 17.70 14.56 -4.74
N GLN A 105 16.56 13.92 -4.53
CA GLN A 105 16.49 12.67 -3.79
C GLN A 105 15.59 11.64 -4.45
N GLY A 106 16.03 10.38 -4.45
CA GLY A 106 15.21 9.23 -4.79
C GLY A 106 15.15 8.90 -6.28
N ASP A 107 14.65 7.69 -6.55
CA ASP A 107 14.68 7.02 -7.85
C ASP A 107 13.91 7.79 -8.94
N LYS A 108 12.73 8.34 -8.58
CA LYS A 108 11.92 9.16 -9.50
C LYS A 108 12.71 10.32 -10.10
N LEU A 109 13.56 10.97 -9.29
CA LEU A 109 14.39 12.08 -9.74
C LEU A 109 15.70 11.62 -10.41
N ALA A 110 16.13 10.38 -10.16
CA ALA A 110 17.32 9.79 -10.78
C ALA A 110 17.14 9.60 -12.29
N VAL A 111 15.96 9.16 -12.71
CA VAL A 111 15.59 9.03 -14.13
C VAL A 111 15.61 10.40 -14.82
N ALA A 112 15.01 11.43 -14.20
CA ALA A 112 15.01 12.77 -14.77
C ALA A 112 16.42 13.38 -14.82
N LEU A 113 17.22 13.20 -13.78
CA LEU A 113 18.60 13.69 -13.75
C LEU A 113 19.46 13.02 -14.82
N ASN A 114 19.24 11.73 -15.10
CA ASN A 114 19.94 11.02 -16.17
C ASN A 114 19.82 11.73 -17.53
N GLU A 115 18.62 12.23 -17.86
CA GLU A 115 18.35 12.93 -19.12
C GLU A 115 18.81 14.39 -19.11
N CYS A 116 18.90 15.02 -17.93
CA CYS A 116 19.19 16.44 -17.79
C CYS A 116 20.66 16.77 -17.46
N ALA A 117 21.42 15.85 -16.85
CA ALA A 117 22.73 16.17 -16.25
C ALA A 117 23.72 16.80 -17.25
N GLU A 118 23.82 16.25 -18.46
CA GLU A 118 24.72 16.76 -19.52
C GLU A 118 24.31 18.13 -20.06
N LYS A 119 22.99 18.42 -20.10
CA LYS A 119 22.45 19.71 -20.56
C LYS A 119 22.86 20.86 -19.64
N TYR A 120 23.12 20.56 -18.36
CA TYR A 120 23.43 21.55 -17.33
C TYR A 120 24.83 21.31 -16.74
N SER A 121 25.86 21.30 -17.58
CA SER A 121 27.26 21.04 -17.16
C SER A 121 27.84 22.08 -16.20
N ASP A 122 27.28 23.29 -16.15
CA ASP A 122 27.78 24.41 -15.33
C ASP A 122 27.24 24.40 -13.89
N VAL A 123 26.29 23.51 -13.57
CA VAL A 123 25.75 23.32 -12.21
C VAL A 123 26.13 21.94 -11.69
N ASN A 124 26.35 21.86 -10.38
CA ASN A 124 26.67 20.63 -9.68
C ASN A 124 25.40 19.98 -9.15
N PHE A 125 25.25 18.68 -9.33
CA PHE A 125 24.12 17.92 -8.84
C PHE A 125 24.54 17.00 -7.69
N LEU A 126 23.74 16.98 -6.63
CA LEU A 126 23.83 15.99 -5.57
C LEU A 126 22.57 15.14 -5.59
N LEU A 127 22.68 13.88 -6.02
CA LEU A 127 21.57 12.92 -6.03
C LEU A 127 21.68 12.02 -4.81
N VAL A 128 20.65 12.04 -3.96
CA VAL A 128 20.65 11.33 -2.69
C VAL A 128 19.81 10.06 -2.78
N ASP A 129 20.36 8.94 -2.31
CA ASP A 129 19.69 7.65 -2.19
C ASP A 129 19.13 7.10 -3.51
N ALA A 130 19.85 7.41 -4.59
CA ALA A 130 19.63 6.89 -5.93
C ALA A 130 20.89 7.13 -6.79
N TYR A 131 20.88 6.53 -7.98
CA TYR A 131 21.92 6.71 -8.98
C TYR A 131 21.27 7.05 -10.31
N PRO A 132 21.83 7.95 -11.16
CA PRO A 132 21.23 8.22 -12.46
C PRO A 132 21.14 6.94 -13.30
N HIS A 133 19.97 6.65 -13.86
CA HIS A 133 19.74 5.52 -14.76
C HIS A 133 18.60 5.84 -15.74
N SER A 134 18.51 5.08 -16.83
CA SER A 134 17.36 5.16 -17.73
C SER A 134 16.15 4.42 -17.13
N GLU A 135 14.94 4.85 -17.47
CA GLU A 135 13.71 4.21 -17.03
C GLU A 135 13.71 2.69 -17.33
N GLY A 136 13.37 1.88 -16.32
CA GLY A 136 13.33 0.42 -16.44
C GLY A 136 14.70 -0.28 -16.52
N SER A 137 15.81 0.43 -16.24
CA SER A 137 17.17 -0.12 -16.29
C SER A 137 17.88 -0.04 -14.94
N ASP A 138 18.52 -1.14 -14.53
CA ASP A 138 19.44 -1.19 -13.37
C ASP A 138 20.84 -0.62 -13.69
N GLN A 139 21.09 -0.22 -14.93
CA GLN A 139 22.40 0.28 -15.33
C GLN A 139 22.59 1.72 -14.86
N VAL A 140 23.48 1.88 -13.89
CA VAL A 140 23.90 3.19 -13.37
C VAL A 140 24.79 3.92 -14.38
N ASN A 141 24.43 5.17 -14.65
CA ASN A 141 25.20 6.14 -15.43
C ASN A 141 25.95 7.11 -14.49
N LYS A 142 27.07 7.64 -14.98
CA LYS A 142 27.92 8.57 -14.23
C LYS A 142 28.13 9.84 -15.03
N PHE A 143 28.08 10.97 -14.35
CA PHE A 143 28.28 12.29 -14.93
C PHE A 143 29.30 13.07 -14.09
N ASP A 144 30.16 13.84 -14.77
CA ASP A 144 31.24 14.60 -14.12
C ASP A 144 30.74 15.69 -13.18
N ASN A 145 29.51 16.18 -13.39
CA ASN A 145 28.83 17.19 -12.57
C ASN A 145 27.79 16.58 -11.61
N VAL A 146 27.78 15.27 -11.40
CA VAL A 146 26.85 14.61 -10.45
C VAL A 146 27.66 13.88 -9.37
N MET A 147 27.41 14.20 -8.11
CA MET A 147 27.78 13.37 -6.96
C MET A 147 26.55 12.60 -6.48
N THR A 148 26.70 11.31 -6.19
CA THR A 148 25.64 10.50 -5.57
C THR A 148 25.90 10.34 -4.07
N VAL A 149 24.84 10.09 -3.29
CA VAL A 149 24.93 9.72 -1.88
C VAL A 149 24.24 8.37 -1.69
N SER A 150 24.97 7.38 -1.19
CA SER A 150 24.45 6.04 -0.88
C SER A 150 24.61 5.74 0.61
N PHE A 151 23.78 4.86 1.16
CA PHE A 151 23.88 4.44 2.57
C PHE A 151 24.43 3.02 2.70
N ASP A 152 25.28 2.77 3.71
CA ASP A 152 25.74 1.41 4.01
C ASP A 152 24.63 0.58 4.67
N THR A 153 23.88 -0.13 3.83
CA THR A 153 22.75 -0.96 4.23
C THR A 153 23.16 -2.20 5.04
N ASN A 154 24.41 -2.68 4.88
CA ASN A 154 24.92 -3.74 5.76
C ASN A 154 25.11 -3.20 7.18
N GLN A 155 25.68 -1.99 7.33
CA GLN A 155 25.81 -1.35 8.65
C GLN A 155 24.45 -1.06 9.26
N ALA A 156 23.50 -0.53 8.48
CA ALA A 156 22.16 -0.24 8.99
C ALA A 156 21.45 -1.52 9.48
N GLY A 157 21.50 -2.61 8.70
CA GLY A 157 21.01 -3.92 9.14
C GLY A 157 21.73 -4.42 10.39
N PHE A 158 23.06 -4.29 10.45
CA PHE A 158 23.87 -4.72 11.59
C PHE A 158 23.48 -3.99 12.88
N LEU A 159 23.31 -2.67 12.82
CA LEU A 159 22.84 -1.88 13.96
C LEU A 159 21.47 -2.36 14.43
N ALA A 160 20.53 -2.62 13.51
CA ALA A 160 19.19 -3.11 13.86
C ALA A 160 19.23 -4.48 14.56
N GLY A 161 20.05 -5.40 14.05
CA GLY A 161 20.21 -6.75 14.62
C GLY A 161 20.84 -6.73 16.00
N TYR A 162 21.92 -5.97 16.17
CA TYR A 162 22.59 -5.81 17.45
C TYR A 162 21.67 -5.11 18.47
N ALA A 163 21.04 -3.99 18.07
CA ALA A 163 20.14 -3.22 18.93
C ALA A 163 18.95 -4.05 19.42
N SER A 164 18.36 -4.88 18.56
CA SER A 164 17.24 -5.77 18.95
C SER A 164 17.62 -6.67 20.14
N VAL A 165 18.82 -7.27 20.09
CA VAL A 165 19.33 -8.13 21.18
C VAL A 165 19.71 -7.29 22.41
N ALA A 166 20.36 -6.14 22.21
CA ALA A 166 20.73 -5.22 23.29
C ALA A 166 19.51 -4.66 24.04
N LEU A 167 18.38 -4.51 23.35
CA LEU A 167 17.07 -4.12 23.91
C LEU A 167 16.30 -5.31 24.52
N GLY A 168 16.92 -6.49 24.61
CA GLY A 168 16.43 -7.63 25.38
C GLY A 168 15.64 -8.67 24.58
N MET A 169 15.58 -8.57 23.24
CA MET A 169 14.92 -9.58 22.42
C MET A 169 15.82 -10.79 22.20
N ASN A 170 15.24 -12.00 22.24
CA ASN A 170 15.96 -13.25 21.96
C ASN A 170 15.31 -14.10 20.86
N LYS A 171 14.15 -13.69 20.37
CA LYS A 171 13.51 -14.25 19.18
C LYS A 171 13.21 -13.11 18.20
N LEU A 172 13.93 -13.09 17.09
CA LEU A 172 13.84 -12.05 16.05
C LEU A 172 13.22 -12.62 14.78
N GLY A 173 12.74 -11.73 13.92
CA GLY A 173 12.32 -12.05 12.57
C GLY A 173 12.93 -11.09 11.55
N TYR A 174 13.27 -11.60 10.39
CA TYR A 174 13.57 -10.79 9.21
C TYR A 174 12.51 -11.04 8.14
N PHE A 175 11.89 -9.97 7.67
CA PHE A 175 10.91 -9.98 6.59
C PHE A 175 11.47 -9.20 5.40
N GLY A 176 11.88 -9.91 4.35
CA GLY A 176 12.62 -9.36 3.22
C GLY A 176 12.07 -9.75 1.85
N SER A 177 12.86 -9.45 0.82
CA SER A 177 12.60 -9.76 -0.59
C SER A 177 13.84 -10.39 -1.24
N VAL A 178 13.63 -11.48 -2.00
CA VAL A 178 14.68 -12.15 -2.79
C VAL A 178 14.90 -11.47 -4.15
N SER A 179 13.96 -10.63 -4.62
CA SER A 179 14.16 -9.83 -5.83
C SER A 179 14.96 -8.55 -5.59
N ASP A 180 15.10 -8.11 -4.34
CA ASP A 180 15.71 -6.82 -3.99
C ASP A 180 17.12 -7.00 -3.37
N LYS A 181 18.15 -6.46 -4.04
CA LYS A 181 19.55 -6.49 -3.57
C LYS A 181 19.74 -5.67 -2.29
N ILE A 182 18.99 -4.58 -2.12
CA ILE A 182 19.02 -3.72 -0.93
C ILE A 182 18.46 -4.51 0.25
N SER A 183 17.33 -5.21 0.06
CA SER A 183 16.77 -6.12 1.08
C SER A 183 17.81 -7.14 1.55
N HIS A 184 18.48 -7.84 0.64
CA HIS A 184 19.50 -8.81 1.01
C HIS A 184 20.64 -8.22 1.87
N ALA A 185 21.09 -7.00 1.56
CA ALA A 185 22.15 -6.35 2.33
C ALA A 185 21.68 -5.99 3.76
N TYR A 186 20.46 -5.49 3.90
CA TYR A 186 19.84 -5.27 5.22
C TYR A 186 19.68 -6.58 6.00
N GLY A 187 19.14 -7.63 5.37
CA GLY A 187 18.95 -8.94 6.00
C GLY A 187 20.27 -9.56 6.44
N LYS A 188 21.31 -9.48 5.60
CA LYS A 188 22.66 -9.94 5.92
C LYS A 188 23.25 -9.16 7.10
N GLY A 189 23.12 -7.83 7.09
CA GLY A 189 23.51 -6.98 8.20
C GLY A 189 22.80 -7.39 9.49
N PHE A 190 21.48 -7.55 9.45
CA PHE A 190 20.65 -7.91 10.59
C PHE A 190 21.06 -9.23 11.23
N VAL A 191 21.27 -10.28 10.41
CA VAL A 191 21.80 -11.57 10.86
C VAL A 191 23.17 -11.40 11.53
N ASN A 192 24.09 -10.65 10.90
CA ASN A 192 25.44 -10.46 11.43
C ASN A 192 25.47 -9.65 12.75
N GLY A 193 24.62 -8.63 12.87
CA GLY A 193 24.49 -7.83 14.08
C GLY A 193 23.91 -8.63 15.24
N ALA A 194 22.84 -9.40 14.99
CA ALA A 194 22.25 -10.28 15.98
C ALA A 194 23.23 -11.39 16.40
N ALA A 195 23.97 -11.98 15.45
CA ALA A 195 25.02 -12.96 15.71
C ALA A 195 26.11 -12.40 16.63
N TYR A 196 26.59 -11.19 16.34
CA TYR A 196 27.61 -10.52 17.14
C TYR A 196 27.12 -10.29 18.58
N ALA A 197 25.91 -9.75 18.75
CA ALA A 197 25.31 -9.55 20.06
C ALA A 197 25.10 -10.86 20.83
N ALA A 198 24.63 -11.91 20.14
CA ALA A 198 24.37 -13.23 20.72
C ALA A 198 25.64 -13.85 21.33
N ASP A 199 26.76 -13.77 20.61
CA ASP A 199 28.05 -14.28 21.08
C ASP A 199 28.63 -13.42 22.20
N GLU A 200 28.45 -12.09 22.15
CA GLU A 200 28.88 -11.16 23.22
C GLU A 200 28.19 -11.47 24.55
N ILE A 201 26.88 -11.70 24.53
CA ILE A 201 26.10 -12.01 25.75
C ILE A 201 26.11 -13.51 26.10
N ALA A 202 26.66 -14.36 25.23
CA ALA A 202 26.69 -15.82 25.34
C ALA A 202 25.31 -16.45 25.62
N LYS A 203 24.25 -16.00 24.93
CA LYS A 203 22.89 -16.53 25.06
C LYS A 203 22.31 -16.97 23.72
N PRO A 204 21.50 -18.05 23.69
CA PRO A 204 20.80 -18.45 22.48
C PRO A 204 19.87 -17.34 21.96
N ILE A 205 20.03 -17.03 20.68
CA ILE A 205 19.18 -16.13 19.91
C ILE A 205 18.60 -16.92 18.73
N TYR A 206 17.30 -16.77 18.48
CA TYR A 206 16.60 -17.42 17.39
C TYR A 206 16.12 -16.38 16.40
N MET A 207 16.22 -16.67 15.10
CA MET A 207 15.77 -15.77 14.05
C MET A 207 14.93 -16.53 13.02
N ASP A 208 13.68 -16.12 12.84
CA ASP A 208 12.90 -16.48 11.66
C ASP A 208 13.31 -15.58 10.49
N TYR A 209 13.50 -16.17 9.30
CA TYR A 209 13.90 -15.43 8.11
C TYR A 209 12.99 -15.81 6.95
N ALA A 210 12.21 -14.85 6.45
CA ALA A 210 11.31 -15.05 5.33
C ALA A 210 11.49 -13.96 4.27
N GLU A 211 11.51 -14.40 3.01
CA GLU A 211 11.51 -13.53 1.83
C GLU A 211 10.18 -13.71 1.10
N TYR A 212 9.38 -12.66 1.05
CA TYR A 212 7.95 -12.76 0.75
C TYR A 212 7.63 -13.16 -0.70
N ASP A 213 8.58 -12.96 -1.60
CA ASP A 213 8.57 -13.22 -3.05
C ASP A 213 9.44 -14.44 -3.43
N ALA A 214 9.99 -15.17 -2.45
CA ALA A 214 10.74 -16.39 -2.71
C ALA A 214 9.83 -17.50 -3.27
N GLN A 215 10.23 -18.09 -4.41
CA GLN A 215 9.44 -19.15 -5.08
C GLN A 215 9.22 -20.38 -4.19
N ASN A 216 10.18 -20.68 -3.31
CA ASN A 216 10.15 -21.81 -2.38
C ASN A 216 9.75 -21.39 -0.96
N LEU A 217 9.15 -20.21 -0.77
CA LEU A 217 8.64 -19.77 0.52
C LEU A 217 7.70 -20.82 1.10
N ASN A 218 7.97 -21.24 2.34
CA ASN A 218 7.12 -22.18 3.07
C ASN A 218 5.99 -21.46 3.80
N TYR A 219 5.24 -20.66 3.03
CA TYR A 219 4.07 -19.94 3.49
C TYR A 219 3.03 -19.89 2.37
N ASP A 220 1.77 -19.89 2.74
CA ASP A 220 0.66 -19.88 1.81
C ASP A 220 -0.25 -18.70 2.14
N TYR A 221 -0.22 -17.70 1.26
CA TYR A 221 -1.08 -16.53 1.41
C TYR A 221 -2.55 -16.83 1.06
N SER A 222 -2.84 -18.02 0.52
CA SER A 222 -4.21 -18.38 0.17
C SER A 222 -5.05 -18.62 1.42
N PHE A 223 -6.35 -18.46 1.24
CA PHE A 223 -7.31 -18.78 2.28
C PHE A 223 -8.62 -19.24 1.67
N THR A 224 -9.41 -19.89 2.52
CA THR A 224 -10.72 -20.40 2.15
C THR A 224 -11.79 -19.56 2.83
N VAL A 225 -12.79 -19.20 2.04
CA VAL A 225 -14.06 -18.66 2.51
C VAL A 225 -15.13 -19.70 2.22
N ARG A 226 -16.04 -19.94 3.16
CA ARG A 226 -17.13 -20.89 2.95
C ARG A 226 -18.38 -20.49 3.72
N PRO A 227 -19.58 -20.80 3.22
CA PRO A 227 -20.79 -20.67 3.99
C PRO A 227 -20.86 -21.79 5.02
N VAL A 228 -21.33 -21.44 6.21
CA VAL A 228 -21.78 -22.37 7.23
C VAL A 228 -23.27 -22.55 7.08
N TYR A 229 -23.70 -23.81 6.95
CA TYR A 229 -25.10 -24.18 6.93
C TYR A 229 -25.50 -24.78 8.28
N GLN A 230 -26.56 -24.25 8.87
CA GLN A 230 -27.13 -24.75 10.12
C GLN A 230 -28.37 -25.60 9.81
N LYS A 231 -28.59 -26.68 10.57
CA LYS A 231 -29.85 -27.40 10.50
C LYS A 231 -31.00 -26.53 10.99
N ILE A 232 -32.11 -26.54 10.26
CA ILE A 232 -33.29 -25.73 10.61
C ILE A 232 -33.83 -26.13 11.99
N GLU A 233 -33.83 -27.42 12.33
CA GLU A 233 -34.30 -27.94 13.63
C GLU A 233 -33.49 -27.46 14.85
N GLU A 234 -32.26 -26.99 14.63
CA GLU A 234 -31.38 -26.48 15.68
C GLU A 234 -31.51 -24.96 15.88
N SER A 235 -32.30 -24.27 15.04
CA SER A 235 -32.59 -22.85 15.22
C SER A 235 -33.38 -22.61 16.50
N LYS A 236 -32.94 -21.63 17.29
CA LYS A 236 -33.67 -21.15 18.48
C LYS A 236 -34.67 -20.04 18.14
N GLU A 237 -34.55 -19.48 16.94
CA GLU A 237 -35.38 -18.40 16.43
C GLU A 237 -36.46 -18.98 15.51
N GLU A 238 -37.60 -18.30 15.44
CA GLU A 238 -38.64 -18.64 14.47
C GLU A 238 -38.10 -18.48 13.05
N THR A 239 -38.40 -19.46 12.20
CA THR A 239 -37.89 -19.52 10.83
C THR A 239 -39.03 -19.47 9.83
N PHE A 240 -38.79 -18.81 8.69
CA PHE A 240 -39.73 -18.70 7.58
C PHE A 240 -39.10 -19.20 6.29
N LYS A 241 -39.88 -19.92 5.49
CA LYS A 241 -39.50 -20.39 4.16
C LYS A 241 -39.80 -19.34 3.11
N VAL A 242 -38.77 -18.93 2.39
CA VAL A 242 -38.84 -18.05 1.22
C VAL A 242 -38.62 -18.90 -0.03
N THR A 243 -39.57 -18.85 -0.95
CA THR A 243 -39.46 -19.46 -2.27
C THR A 243 -39.35 -18.35 -3.31
N VAL A 244 -38.28 -18.36 -4.10
CA VAL A 244 -38.07 -17.43 -5.22
C VAL A 244 -38.20 -18.21 -6.51
N GLU A 245 -39.12 -17.78 -7.37
CA GLU A 245 -39.37 -18.34 -8.69
C GLU A 245 -38.80 -17.40 -9.76
N ASN A 246 -38.05 -17.97 -10.72
CA ASN A 246 -37.27 -17.23 -11.71
C ASN A 246 -36.31 -16.22 -11.05
N GLY A 247 -35.61 -16.67 -10.01
CA GLY A 247 -34.64 -15.84 -9.31
C GLY A 247 -33.89 -16.60 -8.23
N THR A 248 -32.98 -15.89 -7.58
CA THR A 248 -32.18 -16.35 -6.45
C THR A 248 -32.64 -15.72 -5.14
N GLY A 249 -32.37 -16.38 -4.01
CA GLY A 249 -32.80 -15.95 -2.68
C GLY A 249 -33.75 -16.93 -1.97
N SER A 250 -34.10 -18.05 -2.60
CA SER A 250 -34.84 -19.15 -1.96
C SER A 250 -34.07 -19.69 -0.76
N GLY A 251 -34.78 -19.99 0.32
CA GLY A 251 -34.17 -20.54 1.53
C GLY A 251 -35.11 -20.56 2.72
N VAL A 252 -34.56 -20.95 3.86
CA VAL A 252 -35.20 -20.81 5.17
C VAL A 252 -34.36 -19.81 5.96
N TYR A 253 -35.02 -18.85 6.59
CA TYR A 253 -34.37 -17.70 7.23
C TYR A 253 -35.03 -17.43 8.58
N THR A 254 -34.27 -16.87 9.53
CA THR A 254 -34.83 -16.46 10.83
C THR A 254 -35.57 -15.13 10.73
N ASP A 255 -36.48 -14.89 11.68
CA ASP A 255 -37.21 -13.63 11.80
C ASP A 255 -36.27 -12.42 11.83
N GLY A 256 -36.56 -11.41 11.01
CA GLY A 256 -35.77 -10.18 10.89
C GLY A 256 -34.53 -10.24 9.99
N GLN A 257 -34.22 -11.38 9.37
CA GLN A 257 -33.11 -11.46 8.41
C GLN A 257 -33.40 -10.69 7.11
N ASN A 258 -32.38 -10.00 6.58
CA ASN A 258 -32.44 -9.41 5.25
C ASN A 258 -31.92 -10.39 4.20
N VAL A 259 -32.69 -10.61 3.15
CA VAL A 259 -32.36 -11.50 2.04
C VAL A 259 -32.33 -10.70 0.75
N THR A 260 -31.18 -10.69 0.07
CA THR A 260 -31.07 -10.16 -1.29
C THR A 260 -31.69 -11.15 -2.26
N VAL A 261 -32.74 -10.74 -2.94
CA VAL A 261 -33.44 -11.52 -3.97
C VAL A 261 -33.12 -10.90 -5.33
N VAL A 262 -32.66 -11.72 -6.26
CA VAL A 262 -32.24 -11.28 -7.61
C VAL A 262 -33.02 -12.06 -8.64
N ALA A 263 -33.66 -11.40 -9.60
CA ALA A 263 -34.35 -12.05 -10.68
C ALA A 263 -33.36 -12.78 -11.57
N ASP A 264 -33.74 -13.95 -12.09
CA ASP A 264 -32.94 -14.64 -13.08
C ASP A 264 -32.85 -13.78 -14.35
N PRO A 265 -31.80 -13.96 -15.17
CA PRO A 265 -31.72 -13.30 -16.46
C PRO A 265 -33.01 -13.50 -17.26
N ALA A 266 -33.56 -12.39 -17.75
CA ALA A 266 -34.80 -12.43 -18.51
C ALA A 266 -34.63 -13.33 -19.75
N PRO A 267 -35.65 -14.14 -20.10
CA PRO A 267 -35.66 -14.90 -21.34
C PRO A 267 -35.43 -14.00 -22.57
N SER A 268 -34.94 -14.58 -23.66
CA SER A 268 -34.67 -13.83 -24.90
C SER A 268 -35.89 -13.00 -25.36
N GLY A 269 -35.65 -11.72 -25.68
CA GLY A 269 -36.68 -10.76 -26.07
C GLY A 269 -37.48 -10.15 -24.91
N LYS A 270 -37.09 -10.41 -23.66
CA LYS A 270 -37.77 -9.90 -22.47
C LYS A 270 -36.82 -9.15 -21.54
N VAL A 271 -37.43 -8.36 -20.66
CA VAL A 271 -36.78 -7.68 -19.54
C VAL A 271 -37.59 -7.91 -18.27
N PHE A 272 -36.94 -7.74 -17.12
CA PHE A 272 -37.62 -7.77 -15.83
C PHE A 272 -38.69 -6.66 -15.77
N ASP A 273 -39.90 -7.01 -15.31
CA ASP A 273 -41.00 -6.06 -15.14
C ASP A 273 -41.26 -5.75 -13.67
N HIS A 274 -41.58 -6.78 -12.88
CA HIS A 274 -41.82 -6.64 -11.45
C HIS A 274 -41.75 -7.97 -10.70
N TRP A 275 -41.74 -7.89 -9.37
CA TRP A 275 -41.91 -9.02 -8.47
C TRP A 275 -43.38 -9.17 -8.05
N GLU A 276 -43.94 -10.36 -8.25
CA GLU A 276 -45.17 -10.77 -7.57
C GLU A 276 -44.83 -11.37 -6.20
N LYS A 277 -45.61 -11.03 -5.17
CA LYS A 277 -45.39 -11.51 -3.81
C LYS A 277 -46.63 -12.17 -3.24
N LYS A 278 -46.43 -13.32 -2.59
CA LYS A 278 -47.51 -14.13 -2.02
C LYS A 278 -47.11 -14.66 -0.65
N SER A 279 -48.00 -14.54 0.33
CA SER A 279 -47.86 -15.24 1.61
C SER A 279 -48.34 -16.68 1.47
N ASN A 280 -47.54 -17.62 1.97
CA ASN A 280 -47.87 -19.04 2.03
C ASN A 280 -48.37 -19.46 3.42
N THR A 281 -48.43 -18.53 4.37
CA THR A 281 -48.88 -18.80 5.74
C THR A 281 -50.38 -18.52 5.87
N ASN A 282 -51.13 -19.51 6.37
CA ASN A 282 -52.58 -19.39 6.48
C ASN A 282 -52.99 -18.21 7.39
N GLY A 283 -53.86 -17.33 6.89
CA GLY A 283 -54.34 -16.16 7.60
C GLY A 283 -53.43 -14.92 7.52
N VAL A 284 -52.25 -15.02 6.91
CA VAL A 284 -51.35 -13.89 6.68
C VAL A 284 -51.58 -13.33 5.27
N LYS A 285 -51.60 -12.00 5.13
CA LYS A 285 -51.86 -11.31 3.85
C LYS A 285 -50.55 -11.02 3.11
N ASP A 286 -50.56 -11.07 1.78
CA ASP A 286 -49.40 -10.81 0.90
C ASP A 286 -48.70 -9.47 1.16
N LYS A 287 -49.44 -8.45 1.62
CA LYS A 287 -48.86 -7.14 2.00
C LYS A 287 -47.85 -7.22 3.15
N LYS A 288 -47.81 -8.34 3.89
CA LYS A 288 -46.85 -8.61 4.97
C LYS A 288 -45.49 -9.09 4.45
N VAL A 289 -45.41 -9.56 3.20
CA VAL A 289 -44.12 -9.84 2.55
C VAL A 289 -43.41 -8.50 2.30
N ASN A 290 -42.34 -8.25 3.05
CA ASN A 290 -41.70 -6.95 3.18
C ASN A 290 -40.47 -6.83 2.26
N ILE A 291 -40.73 -6.38 1.03
CA ILE A 291 -39.69 -6.09 0.04
C ILE A 291 -39.50 -4.58 -0.11
N ASN A 292 -38.26 -4.15 -0.32
CA ASN A 292 -37.92 -2.73 -0.49
C ASN A 292 -38.40 -2.12 -1.83
N SER A 293 -38.67 -2.95 -2.83
CA SER A 293 -39.25 -2.57 -4.11
C SER A 293 -39.87 -3.79 -4.79
N ASP A 294 -40.87 -3.58 -5.63
CA ASP A 294 -41.39 -4.56 -6.57
C ASP A 294 -40.93 -4.28 -8.01
N LYS A 295 -40.22 -3.18 -8.26
CA LYS A 295 -39.82 -2.69 -9.61
C LYS A 295 -38.34 -2.81 -9.92
N LYS A 296 -37.53 -3.31 -8.99
CA LYS A 296 -36.12 -3.60 -9.22
C LYS A 296 -35.94 -5.10 -9.38
N ASP A 297 -35.07 -5.50 -10.29
CA ASP A 297 -34.67 -6.89 -10.51
C ASP A 297 -33.88 -7.45 -9.31
N THR A 298 -33.16 -6.59 -8.60
CA THR A 298 -32.53 -6.87 -7.31
C THR A 298 -33.23 -6.12 -6.17
N ILE A 299 -33.69 -6.86 -5.17
CA ILE A 299 -34.46 -6.34 -4.02
C ILE A 299 -33.91 -6.89 -2.71
N ASN A 300 -34.26 -6.24 -1.60
CA ASN A 300 -34.07 -6.78 -0.26
C ASN A 300 -35.43 -7.16 0.34
N LEU A 301 -35.57 -8.41 0.75
CA LEU A 301 -36.66 -8.94 1.55
C LEU A 301 -36.26 -8.90 3.03
N LEU A 302 -37.03 -8.21 3.87
CA LEU A 302 -36.96 -8.40 5.32
C LEU A 302 -37.88 -9.55 5.69
N VAL A 303 -37.29 -10.68 6.07
CA VAL A 303 -38.02 -11.89 6.44
C VAL A 303 -38.72 -11.70 7.77
N GLY A 304 -39.96 -12.14 7.85
CA GLY A 304 -40.78 -12.12 9.06
C GLY A 304 -42.25 -12.35 8.74
N ASP A 305 -43.07 -12.56 9.78
CA ASP A 305 -44.52 -12.77 9.75
C ASP A 305 -45.05 -14.01 8.98
N CYS A 306 -44.38 -14.49 7.92
CA CYS A 306 -44.86 -15.61 7.10
C CYS A 306 -43.81 -16.24 6.18
N ASP A 307 -44.02 -17.53 5.87
CA ASP A 307 -43.51 -18.14 4.63
C ASP A 307 -44.05 -17.38 3.41
N CYS A 308 -43.23 -17.22 2.36
CA CYS A 308 -43.63 -16.49 1.17
C CYS A 308 -43.09 -17.06 -0.14
N THR A 309 -43.75 -16.71 -1.23
CA THR A 309 -43.26 -16.87 -2.61
C THR A 309 -43.07 -15.50 -3.24
N LEU A 310 -41.91 -15.30 -3.87
CA LEU A 310 -41.60 -14.16 -4.75
C LEU A 310 -41.38 -14.69 -6.16
N THR A 311 -42.12 -14.18 -7.13
CA THR A 311 -42.02 -14.63 -8.53
C THR A 311 -41.59 -13.46 -9.41
N ALA A 312 -40.45 -13.59 -10.10
CA ALA A 312 -40.02 -12.58 -11.06
C ALA A 312 -40.89 -12.69 -12.32
N VAL A 313 -41.49 -11.57 -12.71
CA VAL A 313 -42.32 -11.44 -13.91
C VAL A 313 -41.56 -10.64 -14.95
N TYR A 314 -41.58 -11.13 -16.19
CA TYR A 314 -40.88 -10.54 -17.32
C TYR A 314 -41.86 -10.07 -18.40
N ARG A 315 -41.56 -8.91 -19.00
CA ARG A 315 -42.32 -8.34 -20.12
C ARG A 315 -41.50 -8.34 -21.39
N ASP A 316 -42.17 -8.31 -22.53
CA ASP A 316 -41.52 -8.12 -23.82
C ASP A 316 -40.90 -6.72 -23.88
N ALA A 317 -39.67 -6.64 -24.40
CA ALA A 317 -38.98 -5.38 -24.62
C ALA A 317 -37.93 -5.53 -25.73
N ASP A 318 -37.58 -4.40 -26.35
CA ASP A 318 -36.44 -4.34 -27.24
C ASP A 318 -35.16 -4.41 -26.39
N ILE A 319 -34.32 -5.41 -26.66
CA ILE A 319 -33.11 -5.70 -25.89
C ILE A 319 -31.84 -5.55 -26.74
N VAL A 320 -30.74 -5.27 -26.04
CA VAL A 320 -29.38 -5.36 -26.53
C VAL A 320 -28.70 -6.53 -25.81
N SER A 321 -28.13 -7.47 -26.56
CA SER A 321 -27.35 -8.57 -25.98
C SER A 321 -25.93 -8.11 -25.69
N VAL A 322 -25.47 -8.23 -24.44
CA VAL A 322 -24.10 -7.90 -24.04
C VAL A 322 -23.36 -9.20 -23.71
N ASN A 323 -22.40 -9.59 -24.54
CA ASN A 323 -21.64 -10.83 -24.36
C ASN A 323 -20.28 -10.54 -23.73
N VAL A 324 -20.04 -11.09 -22.53
CA VAL A 324 -18.72 -11.04 -21.90
C VAL A 324 -17.92 -12.28 -22.28
N LYS A 325 -16.77 -12.09 -22.91
CA LYS A 325 -15.86 -13.18 -23.28
C LYS A 325 -15.40 -13.95 -22.03
N GLY A 326 -15.69 -15.24 -21.98
CA GLY A 326 -15.38 -16.11 -20.84
C GLY A 326 -16.28 -15.88 -19.62
N GLY A 327 -17.32 -15.06 -19.75
CA GLY A 327 -18.28 -14.75 -18.69
C GLY A 327 -19.73 -14.98 -19.14
N SER A 328 -20.65 -14.23 -18.52
CA SER A 328 -22.09 -14.31 -18.79
C SER A 328 -22.53 -13.42 -19.96
N THR A 329 -23.66 -13.74 -20.56
CA THR A 329 -24.39 -12.84 -21.48
C THR A 329 -25.50 -12.13 -20.71
N TYR A 330 -25.62 -10.81 -20.89
CA TYR A 330 -26.62 -9.96 -20.26
C TYR A 330 -27.62 -9.46 -21.32
N ASN A 331 -28.92 -9.60 -21.06
CA ASN A 331 -29.98 -9.05 -21.90
C ASN A 331 -30.43 -7.72 -21.31
N VAL A 332 -30.09 -6.60 -21.95
CA VAL A 332 -30.29 -5.26 -21.39
C VAL A 332 -31.36 -4.51 -22.19
N GLU A 333 -32.33 -3.88 -21.52
CA GLU A 333 -33.35 -3.08 -22.19
C GLU A 333 -32.73 -1.91 -22.95
N LYS A 334 -33.22 -1.65 -24.16
CA LYS A 334 -32.79 -0.53 -24.99
C LYS A 334 -32.93 0.81 -24.25
N ASN A 335 -31.89 1.65 -24.30
CA ASN A 335 -31.82 2.95 -23.58
C ASN A 335 -31.81 2.82 -22.05
N SER A 336 -31.29 1.71 -21.54
CA SER A 336 -31.12 1.44 -20.11
C SER A 336 -29.67 1.08 -19.80
N SER A 337 -29.39 0.81 -18.52
CA SER A 337 -28.09 0.33 -18.07
C SER A 337 -28.21 -0.84 -17.11
N THR A 338 -27.15 -1.64 -17.04
CA THR A 338 -27.02 -2.71 -16.05
C THR A 338 -25.58 -2.81 -15.57
N GLU A 339 -25.38 -3.41 -14.40
CA GLU A 339 -24.06 -3.75 -13.90
C GLU A 339 -23.58 -5.07 -14.54
N ILE A 340 -22.32 -5.09 -14.93
CA ILE A 340 -21.65 -6.26 -15.48
C ILE A 340 -20.37 -6.54 -14.68
N SER A 341 -20.00 -7.80 -14.59
CA SER A 341 -18.78 -8.23 -13.90
C SER A 341 -17.89 -9.05 -14.82
N ALA A 342 -16.59 -8.83 -14.70
CA ALA A 342 -15.56 -9.62 -15.34
C ALA A 342 -15.53 -11.03 -14.71
N PRO A 343 -15.26 -12.08 -15.49
CA PRO A 343 -14.97 -13.40 -14.93
C PRO A 343 -13.75 -13.34 -13.99
N ALA A 344 -13.61 -14.33 -13.12
CA ALA A 344 -12.46 -14.38 -12.23
C ALA A 344 -11.16 -14.48 -13.04
N ALA A 345 -10.15 -13.69 -12.65
CA ALA A 345 -8.83 -13.79 -13.25
C ALA A 345 -8.18 -15.15 -12.91
N GLU A 346 -7.43 -15.71 -13.86
CA GLU A 346 -6.60 -16.88 -13.60
C GLU A 346 -5.53 -16.56 -12.53
N LYS A 347 -5.01 -17.59 -11.86
CA LYS A 347 -4.01 -17.43 -10.80
C LYS A 347 -2.79 -16.62 -11.28
N GLY A 348 -2.48 -15.53 -10.56
CA GLY A 348 -1.37 -14.63 -10.87
C GLY A 348 -1.66 -13.58 -11.94
N MET A 349 -2.88 -13.57 -12.48
CA MET A 349 -3.40 -12.51 -13.35
C MET A 349 -4.38 -11.64 -12.57
N VAL A 350 -4.58 -10.42 -13.03
CA VAL A 350 -5.56 -9.47 -12.48
C VAL A 350 -6.29 -8.76 -13.61
N PHE A 351 -7.51 -8.31 -13.34
CA PHE A 351 -8.27 -7.49 -14.26
C PHE A 351 -7.55 -6.15 -14.46
N GLU A 352 -7.29 -5.78 -15.71
CA GLU A 352 -6.68 -4.50 -16.08
C GLU A 352 -7.74 -3.53 -16.59
N ARG A 353 -8.49 -3.97 -17.61
CA ARG A 353 -9.52 -3.14 -18.24
C ARG A 353 -10.48 -3.97 -19.08
N TRP A 354 -11.58 -3.34 -19.48
CA TRP A 354 -12.49 -3.81 -20.51
C TRP A 354 -12.05 -3.32 -21.89
N GLU A 355 -12.16 -4.19 -22.89
CA GLU A 355 -12.20 -3.84 -24.30
C GLU A 355 -13.60 -4.10 -24.85
N SER A 356 -14.14 -3.18 -25.65
CA SER A 356 -15.46 -3.30 -26.26
C SER A 356 -15.39 -3.07 -27.77
N ASP A 357 -16.25 -3.75 -28.52
CA ASP A 357 -16.51 -3.46 -29.93
C ASP A 357 -17.32 -2.17 -30.15
N VAL A 358 -17.88 -1.58 -29.09
CA VAL A 358 -18.60 -0.31 -29.11
C VAL A 358 -17.97 0.68 -28.12
N GLN A 359 -17.63 1.87 -28.59
CA GLN A 359 -17.00 2.90 -27.75
C GLN A 359 -18.01 3.54 -26.77
N ASP A 360 -17.50 3.99 -25.62
CA ASP A 360 -18.21 4.81 -24.62
C ASP A 360 -19.48 4.18 -24.03
N VAL A 361 -19.57 2.85 -24.02
CA VAL A 361 -20.71 2.12 -23.42
C VAL A 361 -20.51 1.81 -21.94
N LEU A 362 -19.28 1.86 -21.42
CA LEU A 362 -18.95 1.55 -20.02
C LEU A 362 -18.70 2.83 -19.22
N GLU A 363 -19.23 2.89 -17.99
CA GLU A 363 -18.97 4.01 -17.07
C GLU A 363 -17.52 4.04 -16.60
N ASP A 364 -16.94 2.88 -16.34
CA ASP A 364 -15.55 2.71 -15.94
C ASP A 364 -14.97 1.46 -16.61
N VAL A 365 -14.03 1.67 -17.54
CA VAL A 365 -13.36 0.57 -18.25
C VAL A 365 -12.31 -0.13 -17.38
N ASN A 366 -11.84 0.49 -16.31
CA ASN A 366 -10.76 -0.04 -15.45
C ASN A 366 -11.29 -0.75 -14.20
N SER A 367 -12.61 -0.77 -13.98
CA SER A 367 -13.24 -1.55 -12.92
C SER A 367 -13.70 -2.92 -13.41
N SER A 368 -13.34 -3.98 -12.67
CA SER A 368 -13.80 -5.36 -12.94
C SER A 368 -15.30 -5.54 -12.78
N VAL A 369 -15.96 -4.60 -12.07
CA VAL A 369 -17.42 -4.48 -11.98
C VAL A 369 -17.80 -3.06 -12.41
N THR A 370 -18.57 -2.94 -13.49
CA THR A 370 -18.88 -1.64 -14.10
C THR A 370 -20.30 -1.61 -14.62
N LYS A 371 -20.83 -0.42 -14.89
CA LYS A 371 -22.13 -0.27 -15.55
C LYS A 371 -21.96 -0.10 -17.05
N ILE A 372 -22.77 -0.84 -17.80
CA ILE A 372 -22.91 -0.67 -19.24
C ILE A 372 -24.20 0.07 -19.57
N ASN A 373 -24.10 1.12 -20.39
CA ASN A 373 -25.22 1.86 -20.94
C ASN A 373 -25.46 1.41 -22.39
N VAL A 374 -26.66 0.92 -22.69
CA VAL A 374 -27.01 0.41 -24.03
C VAL A 374 -28.06 1.30 -24.71
N ALA A 375 -27.96 1.47 -26.02
CA ALA A 375 -28.87 2.29 -26.81
C ALA A 375 -29.23 1.57 -28.13
N GLU A 376 -28.83 2.10 -29.28
CA GLU A 376 -29.28 1.64 -30.60
C GLU A 376 -28.64 0.32 -31.10
N GLN A 377 -27.71 -0.25 -30.34
CA GLN A 377 -26.98 -1.46 -30.71
C GLN A 377 -27.88 -2.70 -30.69
N SER A 378 -27.62 -3.68 -31.56
CA SER A 378 -28.27 -5.00 -31.49
C SER A 378 -27.54 -5.95 -30.54
N GLU A 379 -26.21 -5.80 -30.45
CA GLU A 379 -25.31 -6.63 -29.66
C GLU A 379 -24.06 -5.81 -29.30
N ILE A 380 -23.45 -6.10 -28.15
CA ILE A 380 -22.18 -5.55 -27.70
C ILE A 380 -21.32 -6.71 -27.19
N ASN A 381 -20.06 -6.78 -27.63
CA ASN A 381 -19.10 -7.78 -27.19
C ASN A 381 -18.04 -7.13 -26.32
N LEU A 382 -17.86 -7.67 -25.12
CA LEU A 382 -16.89 -7.21 -24.14
C LEU A 382 -15.82 -8.25 -23.92
N THR A 383 -14.56 -7.82 -23.96
CA THR A 383 -13.40 -8.64 -23.64
C THR A 383 -12.71 -8.06 -22.40
N PRO A 384 -12.76 -8.76 -21.26
CA PRO A 384 -11.93 -8.38 -20.11
C PRO A 384 -10.46 -8.70 -20.45
N VAL A 385 -9.59 -7.72 -20.22
CA VAL A 385 -8.15 -7.86 -20.37
C VAL A 385 -7.56 -8.15 -19.01
N TYR A 386 -6.82 -9.25 -18.93
CA TYR A 386 -6.06 -9.61 -17.73
C TYR A 386 -4.58 -9.45 -18.01
N VAL A 387 -3.86 -8.88 -17.05
CA VAL A 387 -2.41 -8.75 -17.09
C VAL A 387 -1.79 -9.53 -15.94
N LYS A 388 -0.53 -9.91 -16.11
CA LYS A 388 0.26 -10.37 -14.98
C LYS A 388 0.37 -9.22 -14.00
N SER A 389 0.06 -9.48 -12.74
CA SER A 389 0.07 -8.41 -11.75
C SER A 389 1.50 -7.99 -11.41
N ASP A 390 1.78 -6.69 -11.52
CA ASP A 390 3.03 -6.09 -11.03
C ASP A 390 3.05 -5.99 -9.50
N SER A 391 1.85 -5.94 -8.90
CA SER A 391 1.66 -6.09 -7.47
C SER A 391 1.35 -7.55 -7.09
N PRO A 392 1.74 -8.00 -5.90
CA PRO A 392 1.42 -9.35 -5.44
C PRO A 392 -0.09 -9.60 -5.32
N THR A 393 -0.49 -10.84 -5.54
CA THR A 393 -1.89 -11.26 -5.49
C THR A 393 -2.11 -12.38 -4.48
N PHE A 394 -3.29 -12.40 -3.88
CA PHE A 394 -3.70 -13.35 -2.87
C PHE A 394 -4.87 -14.18 -3.39
N ASN A 395 -4.74 -15.51 -3.28
CA ASN A 395 -5.74 -16.42 -3.81
C ASN A 395 -6.84 -16.66 -2.77
N VAL A 396 -8.08 -16.43 -3.17
CA VAL A 396 -9.29 -16.77 -2.40
C VAL A 396 -9.88 -18.02 -3.01
N THR A 397 -10.10 -19.03 -2.18
CA THR A 397 -10.95 -20.17 -2.53
C THR A 397 -12.29 -19.99 -1.84
N VAL A 398 -13.38 -20.02 -2.60
CA VAL A 398 -14.74 -20.05 -2.07
C VAL A 398 -15.28 -21.47 -2.24
N GLU A 399 -15.54 -22.14 -1.12
CA GLU A 399 -16.23 -23.44 -1.12
C GLU A 399 -17.74 -23.23 -1.06
N ASN A 400 -18.51 -24.05 -1.80
CA ASN A 400 -19.98 -23.98 -1.86
C ASN A 400 -20.49 -22.55 -2.11
N GLY A 401 -19.90 -21.87 -3.09
CA GLY A 401 -20.26 -20.51 -3.48
C GLY A 401 -19.38 -19.95 -4.58
N SER A 402 -19.58 -18.68 -4.90
CA SER A 402 -18.81 -17.91 -5.87
C SER A 402 -18.00 -16.79 -5.22
N GLY A 403 -16.98 -16.30 -5.94
CA GLY A 403 -16.02 -15.30 -5.45
C GLY A 403 -14.59 -15.82 -5.31
N SER A 404 -14.30 -17.02 -5.82
CA SER A 404 -12.92 -17.51 -5.93
C SER A 404 -12.14 -16.70 -6.95
N GLY A 405 -10.86 -16.46 -6.70
CA GLY A 405 -10.01 -15.70 -7.60
C GLY A 405 -8.67 -15.29 -7.01
N SER A 406 -7.93 -14.51 -7.78
CA SER A 406 -6.65 -13.93 -7.42
C SER A 406 -6.82 -12.41 -7.35
N TYR A 407 -6.55 -11.82 -6.18
CA TYR A 407 -6.89 -10.42 -5.89
C TYR A 407 -5.69 -9.66 -5.34
N ARG A 408 -5.57 -8.36 -5.66
CA ARG A 408 -4.64 -7.42 -5.02
C ARG A 408 -5.21 -6.94 -3.70
N ALA A 409 -4.36 -6.43 -2.81
CA ALA A 409 -4.84 -5.66 -1.66
C ALA A 409 -5.66 -4.45 -2.15
N GLY A 410 -6.80 -4.19 -1.51
CA GLY A 410 -7.78 -3.17 -1.90
C GLY A 410 -8.86 -3.65 -2.86
N ASP A 411 -8.70 -4.79 -3.53
CA ASP A 411 -9.72 -5.30 -4.45
C ASP A 411 -11.00 -5.69 -3.69
N LYS A 412 -12.17 -5.31 -4.23
CA LYS A 412 -13.45 -5.77 -3.71
C LYS A 412 -13.74 -7.20 -4.18
N VAL A 413 -13.94 -8.12 -3.23
CA VAL A 413 -14.30 -9.52 -3.47
C VAL A 413 -15.77 -9.74 -3.15
N ASN A 414 -16.58 -10.07 -4.16
CA ASN A 414 -18.00 -10.39 -3.98
C ASN A 414 -18.19 -11.89 -3.77
N LEU A 415 -19.00 -12.24 -2.76
CA LEU A 415 -19.28 -13.61 -2.35
C LEU A 415 -20.77 -13.93 -2.49
N VAL A 416 -21.06 -15.13 -3.00
CA VAL A 416 -22.43 -15.67 -3.08
C VAL A 416 -22.40 -17.12 -2.64
N ALA A 417 -23.21 -17.48 -1.64
CA ALA A 417 -23.28 -18.86 -1.18
C ALA A 417 -24.05 -19.69 -2.22
N ASP A 418 -23.76 -20.98 -2.30
CA ASP A 418 -24.64 -21.93 -2.97
C ASP A 418 -25.89 -22.18 -2.11
N ALA A 419 -26.94 -22.70 -2.73
CA ALA A 419 -28.17 -23.01 -1.99
C ALA A 419 -27.91 -24.13 -0.96
N PRO A 420 -28.39 -23.98 0.29
CA PRO A 420 -28.28 -25.04 1.29
C PRO A 420 -29.04 -26.30 0.85
N SER A 421 -28.58 -27.47 1.30
CA SER A 421 -29.32 -28.72 1.14
C SER A 421 -30.64 -28.72 1.93
N ASP A 422 -31.60 -29.57 1.52
CA ASP A 422 -32.87 -29.72 2.23
C ASP A 422 -32.66 -29.99 3.73
N GLY A 423 -33.40 -29.26 4.58
CA GLY A 423 -33.29 -29.34 6.04
C GLY A 423 -32.22 -28.42 6.65
N TYR A 424 -31.47 -27.69 5.82
CA TYR A 424 -30.48 -26.71 6.25
C TYR A 424 -30.83 -25.29 5.78
N MET A 425 -30.30 -24.30 6.49
CA MET A 425 -30.34 -22.90 6.14
C MET A 425 -28.94 -22.29 6.14
N PHE A 426 -28.71 -21.27 5.32
CA PHE A 426 -27.52 -20.44 5.43
C PHE A 426 -27.50 -19.77 6.80
N TYR A 427 -26.36 -19.88 7.49
CA TYR A 427 -26.18 -19.29 8.81
C TYR A 427 -25.28 -18.06 8.74
N LYS A 428 -24.05 -18.25 8.25
CA LYS A 428 -23.06 -17.18 8.05
C LYS A 428 -21.94 -17.63 7.14
N TRP A 429 -21.08 -16.71 6.74
CA TRP A 429 -19.78 -16.99 6.17
C TRP A 429 -18.72 -17.18 7.25
N GLU A 430 -17.71 -17.98 6.93
CA GLU A 430 -16.46 -18.07 7.69
C GLU A 430 -15.26 -18.03 6.76
N ASN A 431 -14.17 -17.46 7.25
CA ASN A 431 -12.89 -17.35 6.56
C ASN A 431 -11.80 -17.99 7.42
N ILE A 432 -11.09 -18.96 6.85
CA ILE A 432 -10.00 -19.68 7.51
C ILE A 432 -8.77 -19.74 6.59
N ASP A 433 -7.60 -19.55 7.18
CA ASP A 433 -6.34 -19.85 6.50
C ASP A 433 -6.16 -21.37 6.38
N ASN A 434 -5.11 -21.80 5.69
CA ASN A 434 -4.82 -23.21 5.52
C ASN A 434 -4.41 -23.94 6.83
N GLN A 435 -4.24 -23.21 7.93
CA GLN A 435 -3.96 -23.73 9.28
C GLN A 435 -5.22 -23.72 10.17
N GLY A 436 -6.38 -23.29 9.64
CA GLY A 436 -7.65 -23.22 10.36
C GLY A 436 -7.80 -21.99 11.27
N ARG A 437 -6.98 -20.95 11.09
CA ARG A 437 -7.06 -19.69 11.83
C ARG A 437 -7.86 -18.65 11.07
N SER A 438 -8.52 -17.72 11.78
CA SER A 438 -9.21 -16.59 11.15
C SER A 438 -8.22 -15.74 10.35
N THR A 439 -8.61 -15.30 9.16
CA THR A 439 -7.72 -14.62 8.20
C THR A 439 -7.70 -13.10 8.34
N GLY A 440 -8.42 -12.54 9.32
CA GLY A 440 -8.56 -11.09 9.51
C GLY A 440 -9.39 -10.38 8.44
N ILE A 441 -9.97 -11.12 7.49
CA ILE A 441 -10.91 -10.59 6.50
C ILE A 441 -12.20 -10.18 7.19
N VAL A 442 -12.63 -8.94 6.94
CA VAL A 442 -13.88 -8.38 7.45
C VAL A 442 -14.86 -8.26 6.30
N MET A 443 -15.95 -9.02 6.37
CA MET A 443 -17.02 -8.96 5.38
C MET A 443 -17.98 -7.81 5.72
N GLU A 444 -18.57 -7.18 4.70
CA GLU A 444 -19.61 -6.14 4.88
C GLU A 444 -20.77 -6.66 5.75
N ASN A 445 -21.15 -7.93 5.55
CA ASN A 445 -22.07 -8.65 6.44
C ASN A 445 -21.86 -10.17 6.30
N GLU A 446 -21.25 -10.81 7.28
CA GLU A 446 -21.01 -12.27 7.28
C GLU A 446 -22.31 -13.10 7.37
N TYR A 447 -23.43 -12.51 7.82
CA TYR A 447 -24.74 -13.18 7.90
C TYR A 447 -25.59 -12.99 6.64
N ALA A 448 -25.05 -12.35 5.60
CA ALA A 448 -25.76 -12.19 4.33
C ALA A 448 -25.35 -13.27 3.31
N TYR A 449 -26.36 -13.89 2.70
CA TYR A 449 -26.18 -14.90 1.65
C TYR A 449 -25.32 -14.41 0.48
N ARG A 450 -25.49 -13.12 0.10
CA ARG A 450 -24.60 -12.36 -0.77
C ARG A 450 -23.90 -11.31 0.08
N THR A 451 -22.58 -11.27 0.01
CA THR A 451 -21.78 -10.31 0.77
C THR A 451 -20.54 -9.93 -0.02
N SER A 452 -19.71 -9.06 0.54
CA SER A 452 -18.40 -8.75 -0.05
C SER A 452 -17.40 -8.41 1.04
N PHE A 453 -16.12 -8.39 0.68
CA PHE A 453 -15.04 -7.87 1.53
C PHE A 453 -14.00 -7.14 0.68
N GLU A 454 -13.24 -6.26 1.30
CA GLU A 454 -12.05 -5.66 0.69
C GLU A 454 -10.84 -6.57 0.99
N MET A 455 -10.10 -6.95 -0.06
CA MET A 455 -8.94 -7.80 0.07
C MET A 455 -7.85 -7.07 0.87
N THR A 456 -7.38 -7.66 1.96
CA THR A 456 -6.35 -7.05 2.81
C THR A 456 -4.95 -7.39 2.32
N ASP A 457 -3.95 -6.58 2.70
CA ASP A 457 -2.54 -6.93 2.57
C ASP A 457 -2.21 -8.20 3.39
N ARG A 458 -1.98 -9.33 2.69
CA ARG A 458 -1.64 -10.61 3.31
C ARG A 458 -0.13 -10.82 3.50
N TYR A 459 0.73 -9.88 3.13
CA TYR A 459 2.13 -9.93 3.56
C TYR A 459 2.28 -9.87 5.07
N SER A 460 1.39 -9.13 5.73
CA SER A 460 1.26 -9.11 7.18
C SER A 460 1.09 -10.51 7.78
N SER A 461 0.52 -11.47 7.04
CA SER A 461 0.25 -12.82 7.56
C SER A 461 1.52 -13.67 7.77
N ILE A 462 2.62 -13.44 7.03
CA ILE A 462 3.92 -14.06 7.37
C ILE A 462 4.37 -13.60 8.75
N ILE A 463 4.26 -12.30 8.99
CA ILE A 463 4.76 -11.65 10.20
C ILE A 463 3.88 -12.04 11.39
N GLU A 464 2.55 -12.09 11.20
CA GLU A 464 1.60 -12.67 12.15
C GLU A 464 1.98 -14.11 12.51
N ALA A 465 2.31 -14.95 11.51
CA ALA A 465 2.73 -16.32 11.77
C ALA A 465 4.09 -16.42 12.50
N MET A 466 5.04 -15.51 12.22
CA MET A 466 6.28 -15.42 13.02
C MET A 466 5.96 -15.07 14.48
N TYR A 467 5.05 -14.12 14.72
CA TYR A 467 4.61 -13.74 16.06
C TYR A 467 3.90 -14.88 16.78
N ASP A 468 3.02 -15.64 16.09
CA ASP A 468 2.37 -16.84 16.63
C ASP A 468 3.41 -17.92 17.02
N ASP A 469 4.49 -18.07 16.25
CA ASP A 469 5.64 -18.94 16.57
C ASP A 469 6.54 -18.37 17.69
N GLY A 470 6.24 -17.16 18.16
CA GLY A 470 6.84 -16.50 19.32
C GLY A 470 7.99 -15.54 18.99
N THR A 471 8.17 -15.14 17.73
CA THR A 471 9.04 -14.00 17.39
C THR A 471 8.60 -12.75 18.16
N GLN A 472 9.55 -11.94 18.64
CA GLN A 472 9.26 -10.77 19.47
C GLN A 472 9.40 -9.46 18.68
N VAL A 473 10.33 -9.41 17.73
CA VAL A 473 10.60 -8.23 16.91
C VAL A 473 10.87 -8.63 15.47
N VAL A 474 10.28 -7.93 14.50
CA VAL A 474 10.54 -8.15 13.07
C VAL A 474 11.16 -6.91 12.43
N PHE A 475 12.25 -7.10 11.70
CA PHE A 475 12.93 -6.09 10.89
C PHE A 475 12.68 -6.33 9.40
N GLY A 476 12.39 -5.27 8.65
CA GLY A 476 12.14 -5.33 7.20
C GLY A 476 12.86 -4.26 6.42
N GLY A 477 14.11 -3.94 6.78
CA GLY A 477 14.90 -2.98 6.03
C GLY A 477 15.05 -3.37 4.56
N GLY A 478 14.87 -2.38 3.67
CA GLY A 478 15.17 -2.50 2.24
C GLY A 478 14.18 -3.28 1.39
N ASN A 479 12.92 -3.41 1.81
CA ASN A 479 11.87 -3.98 0.95
C ASN A 479 10.58 -3.16 0.96
N SER A 480 9.85 -3.22 -0.15
CA SER A 480 8.64 -2.41 -0.41
C SER A 480 7.44 -2.80 0.45
N GLN A 481 7.46 -3.99 1.06
CA GLN A 481 6.36 -4.50 1.91
C GLN A 481 6.65 -4.32 3.41
N SER A 482 7.70 -3.57 3.77
CA SER A 482 8.11 -3.39 5.17
C SER A 482 7.02 -2.81 6.08
N ALA A 483 6.09 -2.03 5.52
CA ALA A 483 4.93 -1.50 6.24
C ALA A 483 4.02 -2.60 6.81
N SER A 484 3.98 -3.78 6.19
CA SER A 484 3.20 -4.94 6.65
C SER A 484 3.57 -5.40 8.06
N ILE A 485 4.80 -5.08 8.53
CA ILE A 485 5.23 -5.33 9.91
C ILE A 485 4.34 -4.57 10.89
N PHE A 486 4.11 -3.29 10.66
CA PHE A 486 3.31 -2.46 11.55
C PHE A 486 1.82 -2.82 11.47
N THR A 487 1.33 -3.21 10.29
CA THR A 487 -0.01 -3.81 10.13
C THR A 487 -0.18 -5.04 11.02
N ALA A 488 0.79 -5.97 11.01
CA ALA A 488 0.75 -7.17 11.85
C ALA A 488 0.78 -6.83 13.34
N THR A 489 1.62 -5.88 13.78
CA THR A 489 1.71 -5.51 15.21
C THR A 489 0.41 -5.00 15.81
N GLN A 490 -0.49 -4.42 14.98
CA GLN A 490 -1.78 -3.90 15.44
C GLN A 490 -2.84 -4.99 15.63
N LYS A 491 -2.64 -6.17 15.03
CA LYS A 491 -3.60 -7.30 15.08
C LYS A 491 -3.31 -8.29 16.21
N ILE A 492 -2.08 -8.31 16.71
CA ILE A 492 -1.66 -9.24 17.77
C ILE A 492 -2.03 -8.67 19.15
N SER A 493 -2.67 -9.50 19.97
CA SER A 493 -3.19 -9.11 21.29
C SER A 493 -2.14 -9.05 22.39
N HIS A 494 -0.97 -9.65 22.17
CA HIS A 494 0.17 -9.61 23.07
C HIS A 494 1.29 -8.71 22.53
N GLN A 495 2.23 -8.34 23.39
CA GLN A 495 3.27 -7.39 23.02
C GLN A 495 4.27 -8.00 22.04
N VAL A 496 4.30 -7.46 20.83
CA VAL A 496 5.24 -7.75 19.74
C VAL A 496 5.64 -6.44 19.07
N TYR A 497 6.78 -6.42 18.37
CA TYR A 497 7.35 -5.18 17.85
C TYR A 497 7.76 -5.24 16.38
N GLY A 498 7.60 -4.12 15.70
CA GLY A 498 8.35 -3.82 14.48
C GLY A 498 9.67 -3.12 14.80
N PHE A 499 10.69 -3.35 13.97
CA PHE A 499 11.92 -2.55 13.97
C PHE A 499 11.94 -1.70 12.70
N GLY A 500 11.85 -0.38 12.85
CA GLY A 500 11.75 0.55 11.73
C GLY A 500 13.06 0.76 10.98
N CYS A 501 12.98 1.30 9.77
CA CYS A 501 14.13 1.55 8.91
C CYS A 501 13.94 2.83 8.09
N GLY A 502 15.03 3.53 7.80
CA GLY A 502 15.03 4.72 6.94
C GLY A 502 14.85 6.00 7.76
N ILE A 503 13.70 6.13 8.42
CA ILE A 503 13.33 7.28 9.24
C ILE A 503 12.94 6.84 10.66
N ASP A 504 12.75 7.80 11.56
CA ASP A 504 12.20 7.51 12.88
C ASP A 504 10.72 7.10 12.74
N GLN A 505 10.43 5.84 13.07
CA GLN A 505 9.08 5.25 13.02
C GLN A 505 8.57 4.93 14.43
N ASN A 506 9.12 5.53 15.49
CA ASN A 506 8.68 5.29 16.86
C ASN A 506 7.20 5.65 17.10
N ASP A 507 6.65 6.58 16.31
CA ASP A 507 5.23 6.94 16.36
C ASP A 507 4.32 5.92 15.62
N MET A 508 4.89 4.92 14.94
CA MET A 508 4.16 3.91 14.17
C MET A 508 3.92 2.63 14.99
N GLY A 509 2.67 2.41 15.42
CA GLY A 509 2.25 1.17 16.05
C GLY A 509 3.12 0.75 17.24
N ASN A 510 3.46 -0.54 17.33
CA ASN A 510 4.39 -1.05 18.33
C ASN A 510 5.82 -1.09 17.75
N CYS A 511 6.45 0.06 17.56
CA CYS A 511 7.85 0.14 17.13
C CYS A 511 8.81 -0.03 18.33
N LEU A 512 9.76 -0.97 18.25
CA LEU A 512 10.80 -1.14 19.27
C LEU A 512 11.83 -0.01 19.18
N ALA A 513 12.32 0.22 17.97
CA ALA A 513 13.33 1.18 17.58
C ALA A 513 13.36 1.26 16.05
N SER A 514 14.04 2.27 15.52
CA SER A 514 14.27 2.46 14.09
C SER A 514 15.74 2.65 13.82
N VAL A 515 16.28 1.99 12.79
CA VAL A 515 17.57 2.40 12.21
C VAL A 515 17.31 3.54 11.25
N VAL A 516 17.89 4.70 11.54
CA VAL A 516 17.69 5.94 10.79
C VAL A 516 18.84 6.17 9.84
N LEU A 517 18.50 6.43 8.57
CA LEU A 517 19.40 6.96 7.57
C LEU A 517 19.34 8.49 7.69
N ASP A 518 20.38 9.10 8.24
CA ASP A 518 20.38 10.54 8.51
C ASP A 518 20.68 11.34 7.24
N TYR A 519 19.65 11.53 6.41
CA TYR A 519 19.72 12.35 5.20
C TYR A 519 20.19 13.78 5.47
N SER A 520 19.90 14.33 6.66
CA SER A 520 20.33 15.69 7.00
C SER A 520 21.86 15.76 7.11
N THR A 521 22.44 14.84 7.89
CA THR A 521 23.89 14.73 8.06
C THR A 521 24.58 14.31 6.75
N ALA A 522 24.00 13.37 6.01
CA ALA A 522 24.55 12.89 4.74
C ALA A 522 24.61 14.01 3.68
N VAL A 523 23.53 14.75 3.47
CA VAL A 523 23.49 15.89 2.53
C VAL A 523 24.47 16.98 2.93
N ASN A 524 24.50 17.35 4.21
CA ASN A 524 25.42 18.37 4.72
C ASN A 524 26.89 17.97 4.50
N ASN A 525 27.26 16.73 4.81
CA ASN A 525 28.61 16.24 4.63
C ASN A 525 28.98 16.12 3.15
N ALA A 526 28.09 15.59 2.31
CA ALA A 526 28.34 15.44 0.89
C ALA A 526 28.54 16.80 0.19
N LEU A 527 27.78 17.83 0.55
CA LEU A 527 27.98 19.20 0.06
C LEU A 527 29.36 19.76 0.44
N LYS A 528 29.84 19.50 1.66
CA LYS A 528 31.19 19.92 2.11
C LYS A 528 32.32 19.25 1.34
N SER A 529 32.14 17.97 1.02
CA SER A 529 33.13 17.16 0.31
C SER A 529 32.85 17.05 -1.18
N TYR A 530 32.01 17.92 -1.74
CA TYR A 530 31.45 17.71 -3.06
C TYR A 530 32.51 17.45 -4.12
N LYS A 531 32.30 16.37 -4.88
CA LYS A 531 33.13 16.00 -6.01
C LYS A 531 32.28 15.25 -7.04
N GLY A 532 31.98 15.90 -8.16
CA GLY A 532 31.22 15.26 -9.23
C GLY A 532 31.94 14.03 -9.81
N GLY A 533 31.16 13.11 -10.37
CA GLY A 533 31.59 11.78 -10.82
C GLY A 533 31.87 10.77 -9.69
N THR A 534 31.57 11.09 -8.43
CA THR A 534 31.84 10.23 -7.28
C THR A 534 30.60 9.87 -6.47
N ASP A 535 30.71 8.84 -5.64
CA ASP A 535 29.68 8.39 -4.71
C ASP A 535 30.16 8.65 -3.27
N TYR A 536 29.34 9.36 -2.49
CA TYR A 536 29.55 9.56 -1.07
C TYR A 536 28.83 8.46 -0.30
N LEU A 537 29.59 7.57 0.36
CA LEU A 537 29.04 6.52 1.20
C LEU A 537 28.72 7.07 2.60
N ALA A 538 27.45 7.21 2.92
CA ALA A 538 26.91 7.57 4.22
C ALA A 538 26.84 6.34 5.14
N ASP A 539 27.55 6.38 6.27
CA ASP A 539 27.67 5.24 7.19
C ASP A 539 28.00 5.71 8.63
N CYS A 540 28.38 4.78 9.53
CA CYS A 540 28.75 5.14 10.90
C CYS A 540 30.04 5.99 10.97
N SER A 541 30.95 5.88 9.98
CA SER A 541 32.23 6.60 9.94
C SER A 541 32.05 8.13 9.88
N ASN A 542 30.94 8.55 9.27
CA ASN A 542 30.55 9.94 9.06
C ASN A 542 29.21 10.29 9.74
N ASP A 543 28.83 9.51 10.77
CA ASP A 543 27.67 9.74 11.63
C ASP A 543 26.33 9.86 10.90
N CYS A 544 26.19 9.19 9.74
CA CYS A 544 24.98 9.22 8.92
C CYS A 544 24.00 8.07 9.23
N LEU A 545 24.32 7.21 10.20
CA LEU A 545 23.46 6.12 10.67
C LEU A 545 23.31 6.19 12.18
N TYR A 546 22.12 5.93 12.70
CA TYR A 546 21.93 5.70 14.14
C TYR A 546 20.67 4.85 14.39
N VAL A 547 20.46 4.45 15.63
CA VAL A 547 19.25 3.71 16.05
C VAL A 547 18.51 4.53 17.10
N THR A 548 17.20 4.60 17.01
CA THR A 548 16.37 5.26 18.01
C THR A 548 16.19 4.36 19.24
N ASN A 549 15.83 4.92 20.40
CA ASN A 549 15.66 4.19 21.67
C ASN A 549 16.90 3.44 22.21
N ILE A 550 18.07 3.57 21.57
CA ILE A 550 19.37 3.11 22.08
C ILE A 550 20.48 4.06 21.60
N SER A 551 21.32 4.55 22.50
CA SER A 551 22.26 5.62 22.23
C SER A 551 23.71 5.18 22.39
N ASN A 552 24.56 5.66 21.49
CA ASN A 552 26.01 5.52 21.55
C ASN A 552 26.69 6.66 22.33
N LYS A 553 25.92 7.65 22.81
CA LYS A 553 26.42 8.81 23.57
C LYS A 553 25.87 8.76 24.99
N ALA A 554 26.75 8.92 25.97
CA ALA A 554 26.35 8.94 27.39
C ALA A 554 25.55 10.20 27.76
N THR A 555 25.71 11.28 26.99
CA THR A 555 25.06 12.57 27.23
C THR A 555 24.64 13.23 25.93
N TYR A 556 23.61 14.06 25.97
CA TYR A 556 23.19 14.92 24.86
C TYR A 556 23.06 16.39 25.31
N THR A 557 23.01 17.30 24.34
CA THR A 557 22.80 18.74 24.60
C THR A 557 21.36 19.10 24.27
N ASP A 558 20.61 19.69 25.22
CA ASP A 558 19.25 20.16 24.99
C ASP A 558 19.19 21.49 24.20
N ASP A 559 18.00 21.92 23.78
CA ASP A 559 17.78 23.18 23.04
C ASP A 559 18.24 24.45 23.81
N LYS A 560 18.51 24.32 25.11
CA LYS A 560 18.99 25.41 25.98
C LYS A 560 20.51 25.36 26.17
N GLY A 561 21.20 24.41 25.54
CA GLY A 561 22.64 24.24 25.64
C GLY A 561 23.10 23.47 26.89
N ASN A 562 22.20 22.82 27.63
CA ASN A 562 22.57 22.02 28.79
C ASN A 562 22.99 20.62 28.37
N THR A 563 24.08 20.11 28.93
CA THR A 563 24.46 18.70 28.81
C THR A 563 23.68 17.87 29.82
N LEU A 564 22.95 16.87 29.34
CA LEU A 564 22.11 15.98 30.13
C LEU A 564 22.51 14.52 29.87
N ASP A 565 22.34 13.66 30.88
CA ASP A 565 22.54 12.22 30.73
C ASP A 565 21.50 11.62 29.76
N ASP A 566 21.97 10.78 28.84
CA ASP A 566 21.11 10.07 27.90
C ASP A 566 20.62 8.76 28.53
N LYS A 567 19.33 8.72 28.87
CA LYS A 567 18.69 7.52 29.45
C LYS A 567 18.73 6.29 28.53
N ASN A 568 18.94 6.48 27.24
CA ASN A 568 19.01 5.40 26.25
C ASN A 568 20.46 4.94 26.03
N TYR A 569 21.45 5.50 26.72
CA TYR A 569 22.84 5.10 26.58
C TYR A 569 23.04 3.60 26.87
N ASN A 570 23.71 2.91 25.95
CA ASN A 570 24.07 1.52 26.09
C ASN A 570 25.55 1.33 25.72
N GLU A 571 26.35 0.88 26.67
CA GLU A 571 27.81 0.74 26.51
C GLU A 571 28.18 -0.26 25.40
N GLY A 572 27.50 -1.42 25.34
CA GLY A 572 27.73 -2.42 24.29
C GLY A 572 27.46 -1.87 22.89
N TYR A 573 26.31 -1.20 22.72
CA TYR A 573 25.97 -0.53 21.47
C TYR A 573 26.95 0.58 21.11
N ALA A 574 27.40 1.38 22.08
CA ALA A 574 28.41 2.42 21.84
C ALA A 574 29.75 1.83 21.36
N ASN A 575 30.17 0.69 21.92
CA ASN A 575 31.39 -0.01 21.51
C ASN A 575 31.28 -0.58 20.10
N VAL A 576 30.13 -1.18 19.77
CA VAL A 576 29.86 -1.69 18.42
C VAL A 576 29.78 -0.57 17.39
N TYR A 577 29.06 0.51 17.69
CA TYR A 577 28.99 1.69 16.82
C TYR A 577 30.40 2.25 16.56
N THR A 578 31.23 2.37 17.60
CA THR A 578 32.63 2.82 17.46
C THR A 578 33.45 1.88 16.58
N SER A 579 33.22 0.57 16.69
CA SER A 579 33.92 -0.45 15.90
C SER A 579 33.49 -0.49 14.43
N LEU A 580 32.23 -0.15 14.14
CA LEU A 580 31.76 0.09 12.76
C LEU A 580 32.37 1.39 12.22
N LYS A 581 32.33 2.48 13.01
CA LYS A 581 32.89 3.80 12.68
C LYS A 581 34.36 3.73 12.26
N ASN A 582 35.16 2.90 12.92
CA ASN A 582 36.59 2.75 12.62
C ASN A 582 36.94 1.56 11.69
N GLY A 583 35.93 0.83 11.20
CA GLY A 583 36.11 -0.31 10.29
C GLY A 583 36.65 -1.59 10.92
N SER A 584 36.75 -1.68 12.26
CA SER A 584 37.18 -2.91 12.95
C SER A 584 36.14 -4.03 12.84
N ILE A 585 34.86 -3.68 12.70
CA ILE A 585 33.78 -4.62 12.34
C ILE A 585 33.41 -4.38 10.87
N ASN A 586 33.39 -5.46 10.10
CA ASN A 586 32.81 -5.45 8.75
C ASN A 586 31.39 -6.01 8.82
N ALA A 587 30.40 -5.13 8.73
CA ALA A 587 28.98 -5.49 8.82
C ALA A 587 28.52 -6.46 7.72
N GLY A 588 29.15 -6.41 6.54
CA GLY A 588 28.86 -7.29 5.42
C GLY A 588 29.59 -8.64 5.47
N LYS A 589 30.46 -8.90 6.47
CA LYS A 589 31.17 -10.17 6.59
C LYS A 589 30.36 -11.13 7.48
N THR A 590 30.01 -12.29 6.92
CA THR A 590 29.28 -13.34 7.64
C THR A 590 29.94 -13.68 8.97
N GLN A 591 29.15 -13.63 10.04
CA GLN A 591 29.56 -14.00 11.39
C GLN A 591 29.27 -15.49 11.64
N ASN A 592 30.28 -16.26 12.01
CA ASN A 592 30.11 -17.64 12.45
C ASN A 592 29.76 -17.64 13.95
N SER A 593 28.48 -17.50 14.27
CA SER A 593 28.01 -17.52 15.66
C SER A 593 27.74 -18.93 16.16
N LYS A 594 28.01 -19.15 17.45
CA LYS A 594 27.61 -20.37 18.17
C LYS A 594 26.29 -20.21 18.92
N CYS A 595 25.81 -18.98 19.02
CA CYS A 595 24.66 -18.60 19.83
C CYS A 595 23.45 -18.20 18.98
N LEU A 596 23.61 -17.90 17.69
CA LEU A 596 22.51 -17.60 16.77
C LEU A 596 22.05 -18.85 16.01
N THR A 597 20.74 -19.10 15.99
CA THR A 597 20.09 -20.08 15.11
C THR A 597 19.13 -19.36 14.16
N VAL A 598 19.33 -19.53 12.85
CA VAL A 598 18.45 -18.95 11.81
C VAL A 598 17.57 -20.04 11.20
N LYS A 599 16.25 -19.84 11.22
CA LYS A 599 15.24 -20.68 10.57
C LYS A 599 14.77 -19.97 9.31
N TYR A 600 15.26 -20.41 8.16
CA TYR A 600 14.78 -19.94 6.86
C TYR A 600 13.44 -20.59 6.53
N TRP A 601 12.45 -19.79 6.14
CA TRP A 601 11.12 -20.25 5.76
C TRP A 601 11.10 -20.73 4.31
N THR A 602 11.82 -21.81 4.03
CA THR A 602 11.89 -22.45 2.70
C THR A 602 11.31 -23.88 2.75
N LYS A 603 10.71 -24.33 1.65
CA LYS A 603 10.09 -25.67 1.51
C LYS A 603 11.10 -26.80 1.41
#